data_AF-A0AAU3D4E9-F1
#
_entry.id   AF-A0AAU3D4E9-F1
#
_cell.length_a   1.000
_cell.length_b   1.000
_cell.length_c   1.000
_cell.angle_alpha   90.00
_cell.angle_beta   90.00
_cell.angle_gamma   90.00
#
_symmetry.space_group_name_H-M   'P 1'
#
loop_
_entity.id
_entity.type
_entity.pdbx_description
1 polymer ?
#
loop_
_entity_poly.entity_id
_entity_poly.type
_entity_poly.pdbx_seq_one_letter_code
_entity_poly.pdbx_strand_id
1 'polypeptide(L)'
;MTAPLKILAINGSERDGNTADVLRYAAGVAARRGVEFETVDLRDIRMDRCGPCGDCNYRTIPCAVDDDVAEVVARMAEADGIVFAAPVHGFGTSSLMQTFIERAGVGHLRFDRPLTNKVAGVISVARRYSAGEVWAQLTVNALLNRMIVVGSGFPATVHALHRGEALKDEEGLTNVSRLVERMTDMMELLAEHRRLTGDDGPLSSRQVNERVGLALNAAEFEDVPTPVLAPQGRP
;
A
#
# COMPACT_ATOMS: atom_id res chain seq x y z
N MET A 1 24.96 11.52 6.82
CA MET A 1 24.52 10.27 6.16
C MET A 1 23.01 10.36 6.06
N THR A 2 22.44 10.19 4.88
CA THR A 2 20.98 10.08 4.71
C THR A 2 20.50 8.82 5.44
N ALA A 3 19.29 8.86 6.01
CA ALA A 3 18.69 7.66 6.60
C ALA A 3 18.59 6.54 5.55
N PRO A 4 18.72 5.26 5.95
CA PRO A 4 18.54 4.15 5.01
C PRO A 4 17.12 4.15 4.44
N LEU A 5 16.99 3.78 3.16
CA LEU A 5 15.68 3.62 2.52
C LEU A 5 14.89 2.51 3.21
N LYS A 6 13.57 2.68 3.29
CA LYS A 6 12.69 1.73 3.99
C LYS A 6 11.53 1.24 3.12
N ILE A 7 11.33 -0.08 3.11
CA ILE A 7 10.13 -0.74 2.59
C ILE A 7 9.29 -1.25 3.76
N LEU A 8 8.01 -0.91 3.78
CA LEU A 8 7.02 -1.53 4.66
C LEU A 8 6.15 -2.50 3.87
N ALA A 9 6.18 -3.78 4.23
CA ALA A 9 5.30 -4.79 3.67
C ALA A 9 4.06 -4.99 4.53
N ILE A 10 2.89 -5.03 3.89
CA ILE A 10 1.61 -5.37 4.51
C ILE A 10 1.29 -6.82 4.15
N ASN A 11 1.35 -7.72 5.13
CA ASN A 11 1.04 -9.13 4.95
C ASN A 11 -0.44 -9.40 5.27
N GLY A 12 -1.21 -9.74 4.24
CA GLY A 12 -2.61 -10.13 4.33
C GLY A 12 -2.87 -11.57 4.77
N SER A 13 -1.82 -12.37 4.97
CA SER A 13 -2.00 -13.76 5.36
C SER A 13 -2.47 -13.90 6.80
N GLU A 14 -3.46 -14.75 7.00
CA GLU A 14 -3.95 -15.16 8.32
C GLU A 14 -2.95 -16.10 9.05
N ARG A 15 -1.83 -16.47 8.41
CA ARG A 15 -0.90 -17.51 8.89
C ARG A 15 0.55 -17.11 8.67
N ASP A 16 1.44 -17.61 9.52
CA ASP A 16 2.88 -17.60 9.25
C ASP A 16 3.23 -18.78 8.32
N GLY A 17 3.08 -18.54 7.03
CA GLY A 17 3.30 -19.53 5.98
C GLY A 17 3.78 -18.90 4.68
N ASN A 18 3.32 -19.43 3.55
CA ASN A 18 3.87 -19.13 2.23
C ASN A 18 4.01 -17.63 1.90
N THR A 19 3.02 -16.78 2.22
CA THR A 19 3.14 -15.32 2.00
C THR A 19 4.21 -14.69 2.89
N ALA A 20 4.30 -15.11 4.15
CA ALA A 20 5.34 -14.64 5.07
C ALA A 20 6.74 -15.14 4.66
N ASP A 21 6.85 -16.38 4.15
CA ASP A 21 8.10 -16.92 3.59
C ASP A 21 8.59 -16.09 2.39
N VAL A 22 7.67 -15.71 1.48
CA VAL A 22 8.00 -14.85 0.34
C VAL A 22 8.42 -13.45 0.79
N LEU A 23 7.78 -12.89 1.81
CA LEU A 23 8.19 -11.60 2.37
C LEU A 23 9.56 -11.66 3.05
N ARG A 24 9.88 -12.75 3.76
CA ARG A 24 11.23 -12.98 4.30
C ARG A 24 12.28 -13.09 3.19
N TYR A 25 11.95 -13.76 2.09
CA TYR A 25 12.81 -13.79 0.91
C TYR A 25 13.02 -12.38 0.33
N ALA A 26 11.94 -11.62 0.13
CA ALA A 26 11.98 -10.24 -0.36
C ALA A 26 12.82 -9.32 0.55
N ALA A 27 12.69 -9.46 1.87
CA ALA A 27 13.51 -8.74 2.85
C ALA A 27 15.00 -9.06 2.67
N GLY A 28 15.35 -10.34 2.42
CA GLY A 28 16.71 -10.74 2.10
C GLY A 28 17.23 -10.14 0.79
N VAL A 29 16.37 -9.87 -0.20
CA VAL A 29 16.74 -9.15 -1.44
C VAL A 29 17.02 -7.68 -1.14
N ALA A 30 16.12 -7.01 -0.41
CA ALA A 30 16.27 -5.60 -0.02
C ALA A 30 17.52 -5.35 0.84
N ALA A 31 17.80 -6.25 1.80
CA ALA A 31 18.94 -6.16 2.69
C ALA A 31 20.30 -6.18 1.96
N ARG A 32 20.41 -6.91 0.84
CA ARG A 32 21.64 -6.93 0.01
C ARG A 32 21.95 -5.56 -0.61
N ARG A 33 20.95 -4.68 -0.71
CA ARG A 33 21.08 -3.30 -1.20
C ARG A 33 21.10 -2.28 -0.06
N GLY A 34 21.11 -2.72 1.20
CA GLY A 34 21.10 -1.83 2.37
C GLY A 34 19.74 -1.14 2.61
N VAL A 35 18.65 -1.68 2.04
CA VAL A 35 17.28 -1.19 2.27
C VAL A 35 16.67 -1.91 3.47
N GLU A 36 16.13 -1.14 4.43
CA GLU A 36 15.37 -1.68 5.54
C GLU A 36 14.04 -2.27 5.03
N PHE A 37 13.70 -3.47 5.49
CA PHE A 37 12.45 -4.12 5.11
C PHE A 37 11.72 -4.58 6.37
N GLU A 38 10.58 -3.97 6.62
CA GLU A 38 9.73 -4.27 7.77
C GLU A 38 8.42 -4.91 7.29
N THR A 39 7.83 -5.81 8.09
CA THR A 39 6.53 -6.42 7.78
C THR A 39 5.53 -6.12 8.88
N VAL A 40 4.33 -5.70 8.49
CA VAL A 40 3.13 -5.67 9.32
C VAL A 40 2.29 -6.89 8.99
N ASP A 41 2.18 -7.81 9.94
CA ASP A 41 1.27 -8.95 9.84
C ASP A 41 -0.15 -8.51 10.24
N LEU A 42 -1.07 -8.39 9.27
CA LEU A 42 -2.44 -7.94 9.54
C LEU A 42 -3.21 -8.88 10.47
N ARG A 43 -2.76 -10.12 10.64
CA ARG A 43 -3.32 -11.07 11.61
C ARG A 43 -3.00 -10.74 13.07
N ASP A 44 -1.99 -9.90 13.29
CA ASP A 44 -1.46 -9.59 14.63
C ASP A 44 -1.89 -8.18 15.11
N ILE A 45 -2.70 -7.45 14.32
CA ILE A 45 -3.24 -6.14 14.67
C ILE A 45 -4.74 -6.21 15.00
N ARG A 46 -5.22 -5.33 15.87
CA ARG A 46 -6.64 -5.08 16.07
C ARG A 46 -7.16 -4.24 14.91
N MET A 47 -8.05 -4.80 14.12
CA MET A 47 -8.67 -4.11 12.99
C MET A 47 -10.14 -4.48 12.89
N ASP A 48 -10.99 -3.48 13.06
CA ASP A 48 -12.44 -3.66 12.88
C ASP A 48 -12.82 -3.59 11.40
N ARG A 49 -13.98 -4.17 11.07
CA ARG A 49 -14.54 -4.04 9.72
C ARG A 49 -15.09 -2.64 9.48
N CYS A 50 -15.06 -2.18 8.24
CA CYS A 50 -15.69 -0.92 7.89
C CYS A 50 -17.21 -1.03 8.07
N GLY A 51 -17.80 -0.08 8.82
CA GLY A 51 -19.24 -0.01 9.04
C GLY A 51 -20.00 0.77 7.96
N PRO A 52 -21.35 0.78 8.01
CA PRO A 52 -22.19 1.41 7.00
C PRO A 52 -22.38 2.94 7.18
N CYS A 53 -21.63 3.60 8.09
CA CYS A 53 -21.95 4.98 8.48
C CYS A 53 -21.84 6.01 7.35
N GLY A 54 -20.91 5.81 6.40
CA GLY A 54 -20.70 6.74 5.29
C GLY A 54 -20.07 8.09 5.68
N ASP A 55 -19.74 8.32 6.95
CA ASP A 55 -19.26 9.61 7.47
C ASP A 55 -18.01 10.14 6.76
N CYS A 56 -17.17 9.24 6.21
CA CYS A 56 -15.99 9.59 5.42
C CYS A 56 -16.30 10.35 4.12
N ASN A 57 -17.57 10.44 3.73
CA ASN A 57 -18.00 11.26 2.61
C ASN A 57 -18.21 12.74 2.99
N TYR A 58 -18.40 13.05 4.26
CA TYR A 58 -18.74 14.40 4.74
C TYR A 58 -17.63 15.03 5.60
N ARG A 59 -16.84 14.22 6.31
CA ARG A 59 -15.75 14.70 7.17
C ARG A 59 -14.45 14.92 6.40
N THR A 60 -13.56 15.71 6.99
CA THR A 60 -12.22 16.01 6.46
C THR A 60 -11.07 15.37 7.24
N ILE A 61 -11.38 14.55 8.25
CA ILE A 61 -10.41 13.95 9.18
C ILE A 61 -10.41 12.41 9.13
N PRO A 62 -9.32 11.74 9.55
CA PRO A 62 -9.22 10.27 9.61
C PRO A 62 -10.22 9.59 10.55
N CYS A 63 -10.51 8.30 10.33
CA CYS A 63 -11.53 7.50 11.03
C CYS A 63 -11.34 7.51 12.55
N ALA A 64 -12.43 7.67 13.30
CA ALA A 64 -12.41 7.72 14.76
C ALA A 64 -12.59 6.35 15.44
N VAL A 65 -12.73 5.27 14.66
CA VAL A 65 -12.73 3.91 15.20
C VAL A 65 -11.38 3.67 15.88
N ASP A 66 -11.42 3.21 17.12
CA ASP A 66 -10.24 2.87 17.93
C ASP A 66 -9.73 1.48 17.55
N ASP A 67 -8.90 1.44 16.51
CA ASP A 67 -8.18 0.26 16.05
C ASP A 67 -6.77 0.63 15.59
N ASP A 68 -5.96 -0.37 15.23
CA ASP A 68 -4.53 -0.17 14.98
C ASP A 68 -4.26 0.30 13.54
N VAL A 69 -5.31 0.51 12.72
CA VAL A 69 -5.17 0.89 11.30
C VAL A 69 -4.49 2.25 11.16
N ALA A 70 -4.78 3.19 12.07
CA ALA A 70 -4.17 4.51 12.05
C ALA A 70 -2.63 4.44 12.22
N GLU A 71 -2.15 3.56 13.11
CA GLU A 71 -0.72 3.35 13.33
C GLU A 71 -0.05 2.74 12.10
N VAL A 72 -0.69 1.73 11.50
CA VAL A 72 -0.16 1.12 10.26
C VAL A 72 -0.08 2.16 9.14
N VAL A 73 -1.10 3.02 8.97
CA VAL A 73 -1.09 4.09 7.97
C VAL A 73 0.02 5.11 8.25
N ALA A 74 0.28 5.47 9.50
CA ALA A 74 1.39 6.35 9.85
C ALA A 74 2.74 5.73 9.45
N ARG A 75 2.96 4.45 9.74
CA ARG A 75 4.17 3.72 9.33
C ARG A 75 4.30 3.63 7.80
N MET A 76 3.17 3.46 7.08
CA MET A 76 3.17 3.53 5.62
C MET A 76 3.57 4.93 5.12
N ALA A 77 3.12 5.99 5.79
CA ALA A 77 3.47 7.37 5.46
C ALA A 77 4.97 7.68 5.69
N GLU A 78 5.64 6.97 6.57
CA GLU A 78 7.07 7.11 6.85
C GLU A 78 7.98 6.34 5.87
N ALA A 79 7.51 5.22 5.31
CA ALA A 79 8.31 4.37 4.43
C ALA A 79 8.52 4.98 3.02
N ASP A 80 9.61 4.64 2.34
CA ASP A 80 9.88 5.05 0.96
C ASP A 80 9.12 4.19 -0.06
N GLY A 81 8.93 2.92 0.28
CA GLY A 81 8.21 1.95 -0.52
C GLY A 81 7.24 1.11 0.29
N ILE A 82 6.15 0.66 -0.35
CA ILE A 82 5.15 -0.21 0.26
C ILE A 82 5.00 -1.46 -0.60
N VAL A 83 4.99 -2.63 0.06
CA VAL A 83 4.65 -3.90 -0.57
C VAL A 83 3.31 -4.40 -0.04
N PHE A 84 2.32 -4.61 -0.91
CA PHE A 84 1.10 -5.33 -0.55
C PHE A 84 1.27 -6.80 -0.90
N ALA A 85 1.23 -7.68 0.11
CA ALA A 85 1.37 -9.12 -0.09
C ALA A 85 0.14 -9.86 0.44
N ALA A 86 -0.55 -10.61 -0.41
CA ALA A 86 -1.76 -11.32 0.00
C ALA A 86 -1.87 -12.73 -0.60
N PRO A 87 -2.43 -13.69 0.15
CA PRO A 87 -2.82 -14.96 -0.42
C PRO A 87 -4.13 -14.84 -1.22
N VAL A 88 -4.34 -15.77 -2.14
CA VAL A 88 -5.60 -15.89 -2.89
C VAL A 88 -6.59 -16.78 -2.14
N HIS A 89 -7.70 -16.20 -1.67
CA HIS A 89 -8.79 -16.88 -0.97
C HIS A 89 -10.09 -16.71 -1.78
N GLY A 90 -10.71 -17.81 -2.22
CA GLY A 90 -12.00 -17.76 -2.92
C GLY A 90 -12.02 -16.93 -4.21
N PHE A 91 -10.96 -17.01 -5.03
CA PHE A 91 -10.77 -16.20 -6.25
C PHE A 91 -10.59 -14.69 -6.00
N GLY A 92 -10.43 -14.27 -4.74
CA GLY A 92 -10.14 -12.89 -4.35
C GLY A 92 -8.99 -12.81 -3.34
N THR A 93 -8.71 -11.60 -2.89
CA THR A 93 -7.72 -11.38 -1.82
C THR A 93 -8.23 -11.93 -0.48
N SER A 94 -7.33 -12.17 0.48
CA SER A 94 -7.69 -12.53 1.85
C SER A 94 -8.64 -11.50 2.48
N SER A 95 -9.54 -11.97 3.37
CA SER A 95 -10.47 -11.09 4.09
C SER A 95 -9.77 -10.04 4.95
N LEU A 96 -8.60 -10.38 5.53
CA LEU A 96 -7.75 -9.42 6.26
C LEU A 96 -7.27 -8.29 5.36
N MET A 97 -6.66 -8.60 4.22
CA MET A 97 -6.21 -7.58 3.26
C MET A 97 -7.37 -6.74 2.73
N GLN A 98 -8.51 -7.36 2.41
CA GLN A 98 -9.70 -6.63 1.95
C GLN A 98 -10.20 -5.65 3.01
N THR A 99 -10.29 -6.10 4.27
CA THR A 99 -10.69 -5.26 5.40
C THR A 99 -9.71 -4.10 5.58
N PHE A 100 -8.41 -4.37 5.52
CA PHE A 100 -7.38 -3.33 5.63
C PHE A 100 -7.49 -2.29 4.52
N ILE A 101 -7.68 -2.70 3.27
CA ILE A 101 -7.84 -1.78 2.13
C ILE A 101 -9.05 -0.87 2.31
N GLU A 102 -10.17 -1.41 2.77
CA GLU A 102 -11.37 -0.62 3.02
C GLU A 102 -11.14 0.37 4.16
N ARG A 103 -10.62 -0.10 5.30
CA ARG A 103 -10.35 0.72 6.49
C ARG A 103 -9.31 1.81 6.19
N ALA A 104 -8.12 1.43 5.72
CA ALA A 104 -7.05 2.37 5.40
C ALA A 104 -7.47 3.33 4.27
N GLY A 105 -8.06 2.82 3.19
CA GLY A 105 -8.42 3.60 2.01
C GLY A 105 -9.41 4.73 2.29
N VAL A 106 -10.65 4.37 2.64
CA VAL A 106 -11.70 5.39 2.88
C VAL A 106 -11.61 6.03 4.25
N GLY A 107 -11.01 5.33 5.22
CA GLY A 107 -10.91 5.81 6.59
C GLY A 107 -9.72 6.73 6.86
N HIS A 108 -8.64 6.65 6.08
CA HIS A 108 -7.39 7.40 6.36
C HIS A 108 -6.73 7.99 5.11
N LEU A 109 -6.45 7.18 4.09
CA LEU A 109 -5.59 7.56 2.96
C LEU A 109 -6.23 8.57 1.99
N ARG A 110 -7.56 8.64 1.93
CA ARG A 110 -8.25 9.53 0.98
C ARG A 110 -8.12 11.02 1.29
N PHE A 111 -7.78 11.43 2.50
CA PHE A 111 -7.86 12.85 2.90
C PHE A 111 -6.69 13.66 2.36
N ASP A 112 -5.47 13.27 2.71
CA ASP A 112 -4.21 13.95 2.41
C ASP A 112 -3.34 13.17 1.40
N ARG A 113 -3.76 11.95 1.00
CA ARG A 113 -3.02 11.08 0.08
C ARG A 113 -1.55 10.92 0.51
N PRO A 114 -1.29 10.40 1.72
CA PRO A 114 0.04 10.41 2.34
C PRO A 114 1.01 9.43 1.65
N LEU A 115 0.50 8.57 0.76
CA LEU A 115 1.30 7.62 -0.02
C LEU A 115 1.67 8.14 -1.42
N THR A 116 1.32 9.39 -1.74
CA THR A 116 1.67 9.98 -3.03
C THR A 116 3.18 9.87 -3.28
N ASN A 117 3.55 9.39 -4.47
CA ASN A 117 4.93 9.17 -4.91
C ASN A 117 5.75 8.10 -4.16
N LYS A 118 5.16 7.37 -3.20
CA LYS A 118 5.81 6.19 -2.63
C LYS A 118 5.89 5.07 -3.67
N VAL A 119 6.96 4.29 -3.64
CA VAL A 119 7.15 3.19 -4.60
C VAL A 119 6.31 1.98 -4.16
N ALA A 120 5.47 1.46 -5.05
CA ALA A 120 4.58 0.35 -4.76
C ALA A 120 5.08 -0.96 -5.38
N GLY A 121 5.00 -2.03 -4.59
CA GLY A 121 5.11 -3.41 -5.03
C GLY A 121 3.89 -4.22 -4.61
N VAL A 122 3.55 -5.24 -5.41
CA VAL A 122 2.44 -6.15 -5.12
C VAL A 122 2.91 -7.58 -5.33
N ILE A 123 2.66 -8.42 -4.34
CA ILE A 123 2.96 -9.84 -4.35
C ILE A 123 1.66 -10.61 -4.08
N SER A 124 1.34 -11.61 -4.91
CA SER A 124 0.23 -12.51 -4.63
C SER A 124 0.71 -13.95 -4.53
N VAL A 125 0.14 -14.69 -3.59
CA VAL A 125 0.50 -16.09 -3.35
C VAL A 125 -0.73 -16.97 -3.52
N ALA A 126 -0.68 -17.94 -4.42
CA ALA A 126 -1.82 -18.77 -4.76
C ALA A 126 -1.42 -20.23 -4.87
N ARG A 127 -2.37 -21.16 -4.76
CA ARG A 127 -2.11 -22.54 -5.20
C ARG A 127 -1.95 -22.61 -6.73
N ARG A 128 -2.89 -22.02 -7.48
CA ARG A 128 -2.99 -22.20 -8.94
C ARG A 128 -3.77 -21.12 -9.68
N TYR A 129 -4.84 -20.59 -9.09
CA TYR A 129 -5.77 -19.69 -9.79
C TYR A 129 -5.77 -18.31 -9.13
N SER A 130 -6.20 -17.31 -9.90
CA SER A 130 -6.50 -15.95 -9.44
C SER A 130 -5.34 -15.13 -8.84
N ALA A 131 -4.10 -15.60 -9.00
CA ALA A 131 -2.94 -14.83 -8.56
C ALA A 131 -2.84 -13.48 -9.29
N GLY A 132 -3.14 -13.46 -10.60
CA GLY A 132 -3.14 -12.25 -11.42
C GLY A 132 -4.25 -11.27 -11.03
N GLU A 133 -5.44 -11.78 -10.73
CA GLU A 133 -6.62 -10.99 -10.36
C GLU A 133 -6.43 -10.32 -8.99
N VAL A 134 -5.92 -11.05 -8.00
CA VAL A 134 -5.56 -10.47 -6.70
C VAL A 134 -4.43 -9.46 -6.85
N TRP A 135 -3.41 -9.78 -7.65
CA TRP A 135 -2.33 -8.84 -7.95
C TRP A 135 -2.87 -7.56 -8.60
N ALA A 136 -3.76 -7.67 -9.58
CA ALA A 136 -4.36 -6.54 -10.28
C ALA A 136 -5.23 -5.68 -9.33
N GLN A 137 -6.04 -6.31 -8.48
CA GLN A 137 -6.85 -5.63 -7.48
C GLN A 137 -5.99 -4.74 -6.56
N LEU A 138 -4.90 -5.29 -6.02
CA LEU A 138 -3.99 -4.57 -5.14
C LEU A 138 -3.23 -3.47 -5.89
N THR A 139 -2.83 -3.72 -7.14
CA THR A 139 -2.18 -2.70 -7.99
C THR A 139 -3.08 -1.51 -8.24
N VAL A 140 -4.37 -1.72 -8.51
CA VAL A 140 -5.34 -0.62 -8.66
C VAL A 140 -5.49 0.17 -7.36
N ASN A 141 -5.37 -0.49 -6.20
CA ASN A 141 -5.37 0.23 -4.92
C ASN A 141 -4.13 1.10 -4.71
N ALA A 142 -2.95 0.63 -5.11
CA ALA A 142 -1.73 1.44 -5.09
C ALA A 142 -1.86 2.68 -6.00
N LEU A 143 -2.40 2.49 -7.21
CA LEU A 143 -2.64 3.59 -8.16
C LEU A 143 -3.65 4.62 -7.63
N LEU A 144 -4.74 4.16 -6.98
CA LEU A 144 -5.72 5.02 -6.31
C LEU A 144 -5.05 5.96 -5.29
N ASN A 145 -3.96 5.51 -4.65
CA ASN A 145 -3.21 6.28 -3.66
C ASN A 145 -2.04 7.07 -4.27
N ARG A 146 -1.98 7.23 -5.60
CA ARG A 146 -0.96 7.99 -6.35
C ARG A 146 0.46 7.48 -6.10
N MET A 147 0.58 6.19 -5.85
CA MET A 147 1.88 5.53 -5.70
C MET A 147 2.52 5.28 -7.06
N ILE A 148 3.84 5.13 -7.07
CA ILE A 148 4.62 4.78 -8.26
C ILE A 148 4.71 3.26 -8.34
N VAL A 149 3.91 2.65 -9.22
CA VAL A 149 4.01 1.22 -9.49
C VAL A 149 5.16 0.98 -10.46
N VAL A 150 6.13 0.14 -10.07
CA VAL A 150 7.27 -0.19 -10.91
C VAL A 150 7.02 -1.45 -11.73
N GLY A 151 7.42 -1.42 -13.00
CA GLY A 151 7.40 -2.61 -13.86
C GLY A 151 8.67 -3.43 -13.67
N SER A 152 8.52 -4.69 -13.23
CA SER A 152 9.62 -5.65 -13.02
C SER A 152 9.63 -6.82 -14.02
N GLY A 153 8.82 -6.74 -15.09
CA GLY A 153 8.59 -7.83 -16.03
C GLY A 153 7.28 -8.56 -15.71
N PHE A 154 7.34 -9.89 -15.53
CA PHE A 154 6.18 -10.66 -15.11
C PHE A 154 5.72 -10.24 -13.69
N PRO A 155 4.41 -10.29 -13.41
CA PRO A 155 3.87 -10.03 -12.07
C PRO A 155 4.54 -10.93 -11.01
N ALA A 156 4.77 -10.39 -9.81
CA ALA A 156 5.31 -11.14 -8.68
C ALA A 156 4.23 -12.03 -8.05
N THR A 157 3.84 -13.07 -8.80
CA THR A 157 2.93 -14.12 -8.36
C THR A 157 3.73 -15.36 -7.95
N VAL A 158 3.38 -15.98 -6.84
CA VAL A 158 4.06 -17.17 -6.31
C VAL A 158 3.06 -18.30 -6.11
N HIS A 159 3.40 -19.49 -6.59
CA HIS A 159 2.56 -20.68 -6.52
C HIS A 159 2.98 -21.64 -5.41
N ALA A 160 2.09 -21.87 -4.44
CA ALA A 160 2.35 -22.75 -3.31
C ALA A 160 1.05 -23.30 -2.70
N LEU A 161 1.01 -24.60 -2.39
CA LEU A 161 -0.12 -25.25 -1.72
C LEU A 161 0.18 -25.49 -0.24
N HIS A 162 1.26 -26.21 0.03
CA HIS A 162 1.68 -26.60 1.36
C HIS A 162 2.69 -25.60 1.92
N ARG A 163 2.84 -25.57 3.25
CA ARG A 163 3.77 -24.67 3.93
C ARG A 163 5.20 -24.90 3.44
N GLY A 164 5.91 -23.83 3.11
CA GLY A 164 7.29 -23.86 2.63
C GLY A 164 7.44 -24.16 1.14
N GLU A 165 6.35 -24.43 0.41
CA GLU A 165 6.43 -24.65 -1.05
C GLU A 165 6.66 -23.37 -1.83
N ALA A 166 6.32 -22.20 -1.27
CA ALA A 166 6.57 -20.93 -1.95
C ALA A 166 8.05 -20.70 -2.24
N LEU A 167 8.94 -21.27 -1.42
CA LEU A 167 10.38 -21.18 -1.64
C LEU A 167 10.89 -22.11 -2.75
N LYS A 168 10.03 -22.95 -3.33
CA LYS A 168 10.35 -23.85 -4.43
C LYS A 168 9.86 -23.33 -5.79
N ASP A 169 9.08 -22.26 -5.81
CA ASP A 169 8.65 -21.60 -7.05
C ASP A 169 9.74 -20.64 -7.51
N GLU A 170 10.72 -21.17 -8.23
CA GLU A 170 11.91 -20.44 -8.69
C GLU A 170 11.54 -19.24 -9.59
N GLU A 171 10.54 -19.39 -10.45
CA GLU A 171 10.08 -18.31 -11.32
C GLU A 171 9.38 -17.22 -10.52
N GLY A 172 8.46 -17.60 -9.62
CA GLY A 172 7.79 -16.68 -8.72
C GLY A 172 8.78 -15.88 -7.85
N LEU A 173 9.76 -16.55 -7.25
CA LEU A 173 10.81 -15.90 -6.46
C LEU A 173 11.74 -15.01 -7.30
N THR A 174 12.01 -15.39 -8.54
CA THR A 174 12.76 -14.53 -9.48
C THR A 174 12.00 -13.24 -9.75
N ASN A 175 10.68 -13.32 -9.96
CA ASN A 175 9.83 -12.15 -10.17
C ASN A 175 9.74 -11.28 -8.90
N VAL A 176 9.68 -11.88 -7.71
CA VAL A 176 9.77 -11.15 -6.43
C VAL A 176 11.11 -10.42 -6.30
N SER A 177 12.24 -11.06 -6.62
CA SER A 177 13.57 -10.40 -6.56
C SER A 177 13.63 -9.21 -7.51
N ARG A 178 13.20 -9.39 -8.77
CA ARG A 178 13.16 -8.32 -9.77
C ARG A 178 12.26 -7.16 -9.35
N LEU A 179 11.13 -7.46 -8.70
CA LEU A 179 10.25 -6.44 -8.13
C LEU A 179 10.98 -5.62 -7.07
N VAL A 180 11.57 -6.26 -6.07
CA VAL A 180 12.26 -5.58 -4.96
C VAL A 180 13.47 -4.79 -5.47
N GLU A 181 14.26 -5.35 -6.39
CA GLU A 181 15.38 -4.65 -7.03
C GLU A 181 14.91 -3.41 -7.78
N ARG A 182 13.83 -3.53 -8.58
CA ARG A 182 13.30 -2.40 -9.32
C ARG A 182 12.70 -1.32 -8.42
N MET A 183 12.05 -1.73 -7.33
CA MET A 183 11.57 -0.80 -6.30
C MET A 183 12.75 -0.05 -5.70
N THR A 184 13.82 -0.77 -5.36
CA THR A 184 15.05 -0.20 -4.79
C THR A 184 15.68 0.82 -5.73
N ASP A 185 15.88 0.47 -7.01
CA ASP A 185 16.45 1.39 -7.99
C ASP A 185 15.62 2.68 -8.12
N MET A 186 14.28 2.58 -8.09
CA MET A 186 13.40 3.74 -8.16
C MET A 186 13.47 4.60 -6.88
N MET A 187 13.48 3.98 -5.70
CA MET A 187 13.61 4.71 -4.44
C MET A 187 14.97 5.42 -4.34
N GLU A 188 16.06 4.76 -4.74
CA GLU A 188 17.41 5.36 -4.81
C GLU A 188 17.42 6.55 -5.77
N LEU A 189 16.80 6.43 -6.95
CA LEU A 189 16.68 7.53 -7.91
C LEU A 189 15.92 8.74 -7.34
N LEU A 190 14.79 8.50 -6.66
CA LEU A 190 13.99 9.55 -6.04
C LEU A 190 14.75 10.22 -4.89
N ALA A 191 15.41 9.44 -4.04
CA ALA A 191 16.20 9.95 -2.93
C ALA A 191 17.40 10.76 -3.41
N GLU A 192 18.09 10.29 -4.45
CA GLU A 192 19.21 11.00 -5.06
C GLU A 192 18.75 12.31 -5.71
N HIS A 193 17.60 12.31 -6.39
CA HIS A 193 17.01 13.53 -6.92
C HIS A 193 16.77 14.56 -5.81
N ARG A 194 16.02 14.19 -4.75
CA ARG A 194 15.75 15.07 -3.60
C ARG A 194 17.04 15.60 -2.98
N ARG A 195 18.07 14.75 -2.86
CA ARG A 195 19.37 15.13 -2.30
C ARG A 195 20.10 16.17 -3.16
N LEU A 196 20.00 16.06 -4.49
CA LEU A 196 20.68 16.95 -5.42
C LEU A 196 19.92 18.26 -5.66
N THR A 197 18.59 18.23 -5.70
CA THR A 197 17.76 19.39 -6.09
C THR A 197 17.07 20.07 -4.91
N GLY A 198 16.87 19.37 -3.79
CA GLY A 198 16.02 19.82 -2.70
C GLY A 198 14.52 19.81 -3.02
N ASP A 199 14.13 19.22 -4.15
CA ASP A 199 12.74 19.14 -4.64
C ASP A 199 12.29 17.68 -4.75
N ASP A 200 10.98 17.43 -4.62
CA ASP A 200 10.37 16.11 -4.83
C ASP A 200 10.20 15.76 -6.32
N GLY A 201 10.73 16.62 -7.20
CA GLY A 201 10.74 16.45 -8.64
C GLY A 201 9.42 16.82 -9.33
N PRO A 202 9.24 16.47 -10.62
CA PRO A 202 8.04 16.82 -11.37
C PRO A 202 6.77 16.08 -10.89
N LEU A 203 6.93 15.14 -9.95
CA LEU A 203 5.85 14.34 -9.38
C LEU A 203 5.11 15.17 -8.32
N SER A 204 4.23 16.07 -8.75
CA SER A 204 3.52 16.98 -7.85
C SER A 204 2.63 16.23 -6.85
N SER A 205 2.85 16.48 -5.56
CA SER A 205 1.98 16.04 -4.44
C SER A 205 0.83 17.00 -4.15
N ARG A 206 0.74 18.13 -4.87
CA ARG A 206 -0.15 19.27 -4.55
C ARG A 206 -1.58 19.13 -5.07
N GLN A 207 -1.89 18.05 -5.79
CA GLN A 207 -3.23 17.83 -6.32
C GLN A 207 -4.20 17.55 -5.16
N VAL A 208 -5.29 18.29 -5.08
CA VAL A 208 -6.36 18.02 -4.11
C VAL A 208 -7.02 16.67 -4.40
N ASN A 209 -7.77 16.14 -3.45
CA ASN A 209 -8.56 14.92 -3.64
C ASN A 209 -9.49 15.09 -4.85
N GLU A 210 -9.48 14.10 -5.76
CA GLU A 210 -10.21 14.10 -7.03
C GLU A 210 -11.74 14.17 -6.88
N ARG A 211 -12.30 13.97 -5.68
CA ARG A 211 -13.73 14.17 -5.39
C ARG A 211 -14.08 15.60 -4.99
N VAL A 212 -13.11 16.43 -4.64
CA VAL A 212 -13.34 17.82 -4.21
C VAL A 212 -13.62 18.67 -5.46
N GLY A 213 -14.78 19.33 -5.49
CA GLY A 213 -15.17 20.22 -6.59
C GLY A 213 -15.87 19.54 -7.78
N LEU A 214 -16.20 18.24 -7.70
CA LEU A 214 -17.01 17.56 -8.71
C LEU A 214 -18.51 17.63 -8.40
N ALA A 215 -19.33 17.82 -9.43
CA ALA A 215 -20.80 17.85 -9.36
C ALA A 215 -21.45 16.53 -8.87
N LEU A 216 -20.66 15.45 -8.75
CA LEU A 216 -21.08 14.18 -8.14
C LEU A 216 -21.56 14.37 -6.69
N ASN A 217 -21.11 15.42 -6.01
CA ASN A 217 -21.56 15.79 -4.66
C ASN A 217 -22.59 16.94 -4.65
N ALA A 218 -23.23 17.25 -5.78
CA ALA A 218 -24.22 18.33 -5.85
C ALA A 218 -25.67 17.81 -5.86
N ALA A 219 -25.90 16.53 -6.23
CA ALA A 219 -27.24 16.00 -6.46
C ALA A 219 -27.91 15.33 -5.23
N GLU A 220 -27.18 15.13 -4.13
CA GLU A 220 -27.72 14.59 -2.86
C GLU A 220 -27.61 15.58 -1.68
N PHE A 221 -27.25 16.84 -1.92
CA PHE A 221 -26.67 17.73 -0.91
C PHE A 221 -27.41 19.08 -0.74
N GLU A 222 -28.75 19.09 -0.81
CA GLU A 222 -29.52 20.31 -0.48
C GLU A 222 -29.55 20.63 1.03
N ASP A 223 -29.24 19.67 1.92
CA ASP A 223 -29.43 19.81 3.38
C ASP A 223 -28.15 19.66 4.25
N VAL A 224 -26.94 19.60 3.67
CA VAL A 224 -25.70 19.47 4.47
C VAL A 224 -24.93 20.79 4.49
N PRO A 225 -24.59 21.37 5.68
CA PRO A 225 -23.85 22.61 5.75
C PRO A 225 -22.48 22.49 5.07
N THR A 226 -22.20 23.38 4.13
CA THR A 226 -20.89 23.50 3.48
C THR A 226 -19.81 23.68 4.55
N PRO A 227 -18.77 22.82 4.64
CA PRO A 227 -17.71 23.07 5.59
C PRO A 227 -16.96 24.33 5.19
N VAL A 228 -16.97 25.32 6.08
CA VAL A 228 -16.14 26.51 5.95
C VAL A 228 -14.68 26.05 6.08
N LEU A 229 -13.98 26.00 4.96
CA LEU A 229 -12.53 25.84 4.95
C LEU A 229 -11.94 27.07 5.66
N ALA A 230 -11.43 26.87 6.88
CA ALA A 230 -10.67 27.91 7.56
C ALA A 230 -9.42 28.24 6.72
N PRO A 231 -9.10 29.52 6.52
CA PRO A 231 -7.90 29.90 5.79
C PRO A 231 -6.68 29.35 6.53
N GLN A 232 -5.92 28.49 5.88
CA GLN A 232 -4.67 27.97 6.45
C GLN A 232 -3.66 29.12 6.55
N GLY A 233 -3.56 29.71 7.74
CA GLY A 233 -2.47 30.61 8.11
C GLY A 233 -1.18 29.81 8.29
N ARG A 234 -0.13 30.18 7.55
CA ARG A 234 1.25 29.72 7.74
C ARG A 234 1.89 30.41 8.95
N PRO A 235 2.69 29.71 9.76
CA PRO A 235 4.00 30.21 10.18
C PRO A 235 5.06 29.95 9.10
#